data_AF-A0A1L9B0C4-F1
#
_entry.id   AF-A0A1L9B0C4-F1
#
_cell.length_a   1.000
_cell.length_b   1.000
_cell.length_c   1.000
_cell.angle_alpha   90.00
_cell.angle_beta   90.00
_cell.angle_gamma   90.00
#
_symmetry.space_group_name_H-M   'P 1'
#
loop_
_entity.id
_entity.type
_entity.pdbx_description
1 polymer ?
#
loop_
_entity_poly.entity_id
_entity_poly.type
_entity_poly.pdbx_seq_one_letter_code
_entity_poly.pdbx_strand_id
1 'polypeptide(L)'
;MPPKKNLSKLDTELLSAIEASDTKAVASHLKAGANPNARNQEGHTALHSAAANASAEIVELLLEAGADVNGPASDSAIALCFATAHTGDNAVAMVKQLIARGSNVNHQWEDEARSTVLTDLLNQENNEEPSAEILRTLLHAGADPNRPNGQNETPLMLAAGYKQQPELAELLLEHGAQVNAVGRWGMTALMHAIQCGNAPLVERLIAKGADIHQATEDTEGNTPLTLALNLDELHGEPSADVLGVLLRAGANPNTPNARGWTPLHFAACLEDVKLTELLLQAGADARRPHANGNYPIDTASHRGHAKVVERLLAAGSPTLEQAAAERMEGIWKRIGTWYAQNHPTYAENLERTRPATPAKVAALEEALETELPADFRAFLLRFGGGAPSDRGLSIAEYDVLSVEQILSRWKGLGKLREEGTFADVSPHELSEDQKQVAWTWWHPGWIPFAQDGGGNLYCVDLAPGPQGERGQVIGWEMHGGPLRPRATSLDAFFDTYLEKLTDGRIQLRDDE
;
A
#
# COMPACT_ATOMS: atom_id res chain seq x y z
N MET A 1 26.97 -35.43 -3.97
CA MET A 1 27.59 -35.53 -5.30
C MET A 1 27.58 -36.98 -5.76
N PRO A 2 26.88 -37.34 -6.85
CA PRO A 2 27.10 -38.63 -7.48
C PRO A 2 28.57 -38.71 -7.97
N PRO A 3 29.17 -39.91 -8.03
CA PRO A 3 30.56 -40.06 -8.42
C PRO A 3 30.77 -39.51 -9.84
N LYS A 4 31.81 -38.69 -10.04
CA LYS A 4 32.27 -38.27 -11.37
C LYS A 4 32.60 -39.54 -12.18
N LYS A 5 31.66 -40.04 -12.96
CA LYS A 5 31.96 -41.00 -14.02
C LYS A 5 32.89 -40.25 -14.97
N ASN A 6 34.13 -40.69 -15.09
CA ASN A 6 35.04 -40.14 -16.10
C ASN A 6 34.36 -40.35 -17.47
N LEU A 7 34.04 -39.24 -18.14
CA LEU A 7 33.52 -39.25 -19.49
C LEU A 7 34.49 -40.00 -20.40
N SER A 8 33.98 -40.69 -21.41
CA SER A 8 34.87 -41.22 -22.44
C SER A 8 35.50 -40.05 -23.21
N LYS A 9 36.64 -40.31 -23.85
CA LYS A 9 37.29 -39.31 -24.73
C LYS A 9 36.30 -38.83 -25.81
N LEU A 10 35.52 -39.74 -26.37
CA LEU A 10 34.56 -39.44 -27.42
C LEU A 10 33.37 -38.60 -26.93
N ASP A 11 32.90 -38.84 -25.70
CA ASP A 11 31.84 -38.01 -25.08
C ASP A 11 32.36 -36.61 -24.76
N THR A 12 33.64 -36.48 -24.40
CA THR A 12 34.29 -35.19 -24.13
C THR A 12 34.44 -34.40 -25.43
N GLU A 13 34.87 -35.05 -26.51
CA GLU A 13 34.96 -34.45 -27.85
C GLU A 13 33.59 -34.04 -28.38
N LEU A 14 32.54 -34.85 -28.16
CA LEU A 14 31.16 -34.48 -28.50
C LEU A 14 30.72 -33.20 -27.78
N LEU A 15 30.88 -33.13 -26.46
CA LEU A 15 30.48 -31.95 -25.68
C LEU A 15 31.26 -30.70 -26.11
N SER A 16 32.56 -30.82 -26.35
CA SER A 16 33.39 -29.71 -26.83
C SER A 16 32.99 -29.25 -28.25
N ALA A 17 32.58 -30.18 -29.13
CA ALA A 17 32.05 -29.83 -30.45
C ALA A 17 30.71 -29.08 -30.35
N ILE A 18 29.85 -29.44 -29.39
CA ILE A 18 28.58 -28.73 -29.13
C ILE A 18 28.86 -27.31 -28.63
N GLU A 19 29.78 -27.15 -27.67
CA GLU A 19 30.20 -25.83 -27.17
C GLU A 19 30.75 -24.94 -28.29
N ALA A 20 31.49 -25.52 -29.23
CA ALA A 20 31.99 -24.82 -30.41
C ALA A 20 30.93 -24.61 -31.51
N SER A 21 29.71 -25.13 -31.34
CA SER A 21 28.64 -25.17 -32.35
C SER A 21 29.09 -25.79 -33.70
N ASP A 22 30.02 -26.75 -33.66
CA ASP A 22 30.53 -27.43 -34.87
C ASP A 22 29.64 -28.62 -35.23
N THR A 23 28.63 -28.37 -36.06
CA THR A 23 27.64 -29.37 -36.50
C THR A 23 28.29 -30.58 -37.18
N LYS A 24 29.38 -30.38 -37.92
CA LYS A 24 30.09 -31.46 -38.62
C LYS A 24 30.83 -32.36 -37.65
N ALA A 25 31.52 -31.78 -36.68
CA ALA A 25 32.19 -32.53 -35.63
C ALA A 25 31.17 -33.31 -34.79
N VAL A 26 30.07 -32.67 -34.37
CA VAL A 26 28.96 -33.35 -33.65
C VAL A 26 28.46 -34.57 -34.42
N ALA A 27 28.11 -34.41 -35.70
CA ALA A 27 27.63 -35.51 -36.53
C ALA A 27 28.66 -36.64 -36.67
N SER A 28 29.95 -36.30 -36.78
CA SER A 28 31.05 -37.27 -36.83
C SER A 28 31.18 -38.06 -35.52
N HIS A 29 31.16 -37.37 -34.38
CA HIS A 29 31.29 -37.99 -33.06
C HIS A 29 30.10 -38.90 -32.73
N LEU A 30 28.86 -38.48 -33.05
CA LEU A 30 27.67 -39.32 -32.89
C LEU A 30 27.74 -40.58 -33.75
N LYS A 31 28.17 -40.48 -35.02
CA LYS A 31 28.40 -41.66 -35.89
C LYS A 31 29.49 -42.59 -35.37
N ALA A 32 30.49 -42.05 -34.68
CA ALA A 32 31.55 -42.83 -34.04
C ALA A 32 31.09 -43.52 -32.74
N GLY A 33 29.84 -43.31 -32.30
CA GLY A 33 29.25 -43.93 -31.11
C GLY A 33 29.38 -43.11 -29.83
N ALA A 34 29.56 -41.79 -29.94
CA ALA A 34 29.49 -40.90 -28.77
C ALA A 34 28.13 -41.04 -28.10
N ASN A 35 28.08 -40.99 -26.76
CA ASN A 35 26.82 -41.07 -26.03
C ASN A 35 26.05 -39.75 -26.19
N PRO A 36 24.88 -39.71 -26.85
CA PRO A 36 24.07 -38.49 -26.99
C PRO A 36 23.51 -37.98 -25.65
N ASN A 37 23.59 -38.79 -24.59
CA ASN A 37 23.19 -38.45 -23.23
C ASN A 37 24.39 -38.15 -22.31
N ALA A 38 25.57 -37.91 -22.88
CA ALA A 38 26.74 -37.44 -22.14
C ALA A 38 26.40 -36.15 -21.38
N ARG A 39 26.96 -36.01 -20.17
CA ARG A 39 26.76 -34.84 -19.32
C ARG A 39 28.04 -34.06 -19.12
N ASN A 40 27.98 -32.74 -19.19
CA ASN A 40 29.09 -31.86 -18.89
C ASN A 40 29.37 -31.79 -17.36
N GLN A 41 30.31 -30.96 -16.94
CA GLN A 41 30.70 -30.85 -15.53
C GLN A 41 29.61 -30.24 -14.63
N GLU A 42 28.68 -29.48 -15.20
CA GLU A 42 27.54 -28.85 -14.52
C GLU A 42 26.34 -29.81 -14.42
N GLY A 43 26.42 -30.98 -15.08
CA GLY A 43 25.36 -31.98 -15.10
C GLY A 43 24.37 -31.82 -16.26
N HIS A 44 24.58 -30.84 -17.15
CA HIS A 44 23.81 -30.65 -18.38
C HIS A 44 24.11 -31.75 -19.39
N THR A 45 23.08 -32.38 -19.95
CA THR A 45 23.22 -33.31 -21.09
C THR A 45 23.65 -32.56 -22.35
N ALA A 46 24.20 -33.29 -23.33
CA ALA A 46 24.51 -32.76 -24.65
C ALA A 46 23.31 -32.01 -25.29
N LEU A 47 22.08 -32.49 -25.05
CA LEU A 47 20.86 -31.85 -25.56
C LEU A 47 20.56 -30.50 -24.89
N HIS A 48 20.84 -30.35 -23.59
CA HIS A 48 20.73 -29.04 -22.93
C HIS A 48 21.75 -28.05 -23.48
N SER A 49 23.01 -28.47 -23.63
CA SER A 49 24.07 -27.61 -24.19
C SER A 49 23.75 -27.18 -25.63
N ALA A 50 23.17 -28.07 -26.43
CA ALA A 50 22.73 -27.73 -27.78
C ALA A 50 21.57 -26.72 -27.80
N ALA A 51 20.59 -26.90 -26.90
CA ALA A 51 19.46 -25.98 -26.74
C ALA A 51 19.91 -24.60 -26.27
N ALA A 52 20.81 -24.52 -25.28
CA ALA A 52 21.39 -23.28 -24.76
C ALA A 52 22.26 -22.53 -25.78
N ASN A 53 22.79 -23.24 -26.78
CA ASN A 53 23.53 -22.64 -27.90
C ASN A 53 22.60 -22.22 -29.07
N ALA A 54 21.28 -22.32 -28.90
CA ALA A 54 20.28 -22.03 -29.91
C ALA A 54 20.49 -22.74 -31.27
N SER A 55 21.03 -23.97 -31.25
CA SER A 55 21.39 -24.72 -32.46
C SER A 55 20.39 -25.84 -32.79
N ALA A 56 19.39 -25.50 -33.60
CA ALA A 56 18.36 -26.45 -34.07
C ALA A 56 18.95 -27.64 -34.86
N GLU A 57 20.04 -27.44 -35.58
CA GLU A 57 20.72 -28.51 -36.32
C GLU A 57 21.36 -29.52 -35.37
N ILE A 58 22.05 -29.06 -34.32
CA ILE A 58 22.67 -29.94 -33.32
C ILE A 58 21.58 -30.64 -32.49
N VAL A 59 20.50 -29.95 -32.13
CA VAL A 59 19.34 -30.54 -31.44
C VAL A 59 18.78 -31.71 -32.27
N GLU A 60 18.54 -31.53 -33.57
CA GLU A 60 18.04 -32.63 -34.42
C GLU A 60 19.02 -33.81 -34.45
N LEU A 61 20.32 -33.56 -34.66
CA LEU A 61 21.33 -34.62 -34.70
C LEU A 61 21.35 -35.45 -33.41
N LEU A 62 21.24 -34.80 -32.25
CA LEU A 62 21.20 -35.46 -30.96
C LEU A 62 19.90 -36.28 -30.78
N LEU A 63 18.77 -35.73 -31.18
CA LEU A 63 17.48 -36.44 -31.13
C LEU A 63 17.44 -37.64 -32.07
N GLU A 64 18.01 -37.55 -33.28
CA GLU A 64 18.20 -38.68 -34.21
C GLU A 64 19.12 -39.76 -33.62
N ALA A 65 20.14 -39.37 -32.86
CA ALA A 65 21.05 -40.30 -32.19
C ALA A 65 20.45 -40.96 -30.94
N GLY A 66 19.23 -40.58 -30.52
CA GLY A 66 18.56 -41.15 -29.35
C GLY A 66 18.87 -40.43 -28.03
N ALA A 67 19.13 -39.12 -28.07
CA ALA A 67 19.12 -38.30 -26.86
C ALA A 67 17.77 -38.41 -26.15
N ASP A 68 17.81 -38.51 -24.83
CA ASP A 68 16.63 -38.48 -23.97
C ASP A 68 16.09 -37.05 -23.90
N VAL A 69 14.96 -36.82 -24.58
CA VAL A 69 14.30 -35.51 -24.68
C VAL A 69 13.86 -34.94 -23.33
N ASN A 70 13.65 -35.80 -22.33
CA ASN A 70 13.23 -35.42 -20.97
C ASN A 70 14.32 -35.70 -19.93
N GLY A 71 15.55 -35.98 -20.37
CA GLY A 71 16.66 -36.22 -19.46
C GLY A 71 16.93 -34.97 -18.63
N PRO A 72 16.84 -35.00 -17.28
CA PRO A 72 16.89 -33.79 -16.46
C PRO A 72 18.33 -33.28 -16.30
N ALA A 73 18.52 -31.97 -16.29
CA ALA A 73 19.71 -31.26 -15.84
C ALA A 73 19.93 -31.42 -14.32
N SER A 74 20.91 -30.72 -13.76
CA SER A 74 21.23 -30.78 -12.32
C SER A 74 20.19 -30.09 -11.44
N ASP A 75 19.53 -29.06 -11.95
CA ASP A 75 18.39 -28.32 -11.38
C ASP A 75 17.03 -28.91 -11.78
N SER A 76 17.03 -30.11 -12.39
CA SER A 76 15.89 -30.80 -12.99
C SER A 76 15.27 -30.16 -14.23
N ALA A 77 15.82 -29.07 -14.79
CA ALA A 77 15.37 -28.53 -16.07
C ALA A 77 15.52 -29.55 -17.21
N ILE A 78 14.72 -29.43 -18.27
CA ILE A 78 14.84 -30.26 -19.48
C ILE A 78 15.27 -29.39 -20.66
N ALA A 79 15.73 -30.00 -21.76
CA ALA A 79 16.20 -29.27 -22.94
C ALA A 79 15.18 -28.25 -23.49
N LEU A 80 13.88 -28.50 -23.33
CA LEU A 80 12.82 -27.56 -23.72
C LEU A 80 12.89 -26.24 -22.98
N CYS A 81 13.23 -26.23 -21.68
CA CYS A 81 13.35 -25.00 -20.88
C CYS A 81 14.43 -24.06 -21.45
N PHE A 82 15.58 -24.62 -21.86
CA PHE A 82 16.65 -23.85 -22.49
C PHE A 82 16.25 -23.37 -23.89
N ALA A 83 15.51 -24.18 -24.64
CA ALA A 83 15.06 -23.79 -25.98
C ALA A 83 14.04 -22.64 -25.95
N THR A 84 13.21 -22.55 -24.92
CA THR A 84 12.21 -21.48 -24.76
C THR A 84 12.79 -20.16 -24.28
N ALA A 85 14.01 -20.16 -23.74
CA ALA A 85 14.74 -18.95 -23.33
C ALA A 85 15.31 -18.14 -24.51
N HIS A 86 15.16 -18.64 -25.74
CA HIS A 86 15.67 -18.02 -26.95
C HIS A 86 14.53 -17.55 -27.87
N THR A 87 14.84 -16.57 -28.72
CA THR A 87 13.92 -16.03 -29.73
C THR A 87 14.36 -16.38 -31.17
N GLY A 88 13.50 -16.10 -32.15
CA GLY A 88 13.78 -16.30 -33.58
C GLY A 88 13.53 -17.71 -34.13
N ASP A 89 13.78 -17.88 -35.43
CA ASP A 89 13.41 -19.09 -36.19
C ASP A 89 14.08 -20.37 -35.68
N ASN A 90 15.34 -20.27 -35.24
CA ASN A 90 16.06 -21.42 -34.67
C ASN A 90 15.41 -21.88 -33.35
N ALA A 91 15.00 -20.96 -32.48
CA ALA A 91 14.32 -21.29 -31.23
C ALA A 91 12.98 -21.97 -31.49
N VAL A 92 12.19 -21.43 -32.42
CA VAL A 92 10.92 -22.04 -32.85
C VAL A 92 11.15 -23.44 -33.43
N ALA A 93 12.18 -23.64 -34.24
CA ALA A 93 12.53 -24.94 -34.79
C ALA A 93 12.90 -25.94 -33.69
N MET A 94 13.78 -25.56 -32.74
CA MET A 94 14.16 -26.40 -31.60
C MET A 94 12.94 -26.83 -30.77
N VAL A 95 12.08 -25.89 -30.41
CA VAL A 95 10.86 -26.15 -29.63
C VAL A 95 9.98 -27.16 -30.37
N LYS A 96 9.75 -26.97 -31.68
CA LYS A 96 8.95 -27.90 -32.51
C LYS A 96 9.58 -29.29 -32.57
N GLN A 97 10.91 -29.39 -32.71
CA GLN A 97 11.64 -30.66 -32.73
C GLN A 97 11.52 -31.41 -31.40
N LEU A 98 11.77 -30.72 -30.27
CA LEU A 98 11.68 -31.30 -28.94
C LEU A 98 10.27 -31.81 -28.63
N ILE A 99 9.24 -31.00 -28.93
CA ILE A 99 7.84 -31.40 -28.77
C ILE A 99 7.51 -32.61 -29.63
N ALA A 100 7.94 -32.64 -30.90
CA ALA A 100 7.71 -33.77 -31.81
C ALA A 100 8.34 -35.08 -31.31
N ARG A 101 9.39 -35.01 -30.50
CA ARG A 101 10.03 -36.17 -29.85
C ARG A 101 9.46 -36.50 -28.47
N GLY A 102 8.39 -35.83 -28.03
CA GLY A 102 7.69 -36.12 -26.77
C GLY A 102 8.27 -35.40 -25.55
N SER A 103 8.86 -34.21 -25.74
CA SER A 103 9.25 -33.36 -24.62
C SER A 103 8.04 -32.98 -23.75
N ASN A 104 8.22 -32.98 -22.43
CA ASN A 104 7.17 -32.62 -21.49
C ASN A 104 6.94 -31.09 -21.46
N VAL A 105 5.96 -30.62 -22.22
CA VAL A 105 5.57 -29.20 -22.28
C VAL A 105 5.06 -28.64 -20.94
N ASN A 106 4.69 -29.50 -20.01
CA ASN A 106 4.20 -29.14 -18.68
C ASN A 106 5.24 -29.42 -17.59
N HIS A 107 6.52 -29.54 -17.97
CA HIS A 107 7.59 -29.77 -17.02
C HIS A 107 7.68 -28.62 -16.02
N GLN A 108 7.88 -28.98 -14.75
CA GLN A 108 8.17 -28.05 -13.67
C GLN A 108 9.50 -28.51 -13.06
N TRP A 109 10.45 -27.59 -12.94
CA TRP A 109 11.76 -27.88 -12.38
C TRP A 109 11.94 -27.20 -11.03
N GLU A 110 12.91 -27.69 -10.26
CA GLU A 110 13.22 -27.30 -8.89
C GLU A 110 14.20 -26.11 -8.85
N ASP A 111 13.96 -25.07 -9.65
CA ASP A 111 14.59 -23.76 -9.44
C ASP A 111 13.96 -23.04 -8.24
N GLU A 112 14.56 -21.92 -7.84
CA GLU A 112 14.02 -21.10 -6.73
C GLU A 112 12.60 -20.60 -7.03
N ALA A 113 12.27 -20.37 -8.31
CA ALA A 113 10.98 -19.91 -8.77
C ALA A 113 9.94 -21.04 -8.98
N ARG A 114 10.33 -22.32 -8.90
CA ARG A 114 9.53 -23.51 -9.25
C ARG A 114 8.79 -23.34 -10.59
N SER A 115 9.51 -22.93 -11.60
CA SER A 115 8.98 -22.51 -12.89
C SER A 115 8.41 -23.68 -13.69
N THR A 116 7.37 -23.40 -14.46
CA THR A 116 6.91 -24.23 -15.58
C THR A 116 7.44 -23.67 -16.90
N VAL A 117 7.38 -24.45 -17.97
CA VAL A 117 7.82 -23.99 -19.31
C VAL A 117 7.12 -22.69 -19.73
N LEU A 118 5.82 -22.55 -19.45
CA LEU A 118 5.08 -21.33 -19.81
C LEU A 118 5.42 -20.14 -18.91
N THR A 119 5.59 -20.35 -17.60
CA THR A 119 5.87 -19.25 -16.67
C THR A 119 7.29 -18.73 -16.84
N ASP A 120 8.25 -19.60 -17.16
CA ASP A 120 9.64 -19.18 -17.45
C ASP A 120 9.75 -18.41 -18.77
N LEU A 121 9.04 -18.87 -19.81
CA LEU A 121 8.94 -18.13 -21.07
C LEU A 121 8.43 -16.70 -20.84
N LEU A 122 7.47 -16.53 -19.93
CA LEU A 122 6.83 -15.24 -19.62
C LEU A 122 7.48 -14.51 -18.45
N ASN A 123 8.62 -14.97 -17.94
CA ASN A 123 9.31 -14.32 -16.84
C ASN A 123 10.10 -13.10 -17.35
N GLN A 124 9.84 -11.93 -16.78
CA GLN A 124 10.45 -10.65 -17.19
C GLN A 124 11.92 -10.51 -16.79
N GLU A 125 12.43 -11.35 -15.89
CA GLU A 125 13.84 -11.33 -15.48
C GLU A 125 14.78 -11.84 -16.58
N ASN A 126 14.25 -12.55 -17.58
CA ASN A 126 15.00 -13.01 -18.74
C ASN A 126 15.07 -11.85 -19.76
N ASN A 127 16.27 -11.31 -20.02
CA ASN A 127 16.51 -10.11 -20.83
C ASN A 127 16.02 -10.14 -22.30
N GLU A 128 15.39 -11.23 -22.77
CA GLU A 128 14.79 -11.34 -24.11
C GLU A 128 13.26 -11.31 -24.02
N GLU A 129 12.62 -10.52 -24.90
CA GLU A 129 11.15 -10.50 -24.98
C GLU A 129 10.60 -11.89 -25.37
N PRO A 130 9.51 -12.36 -24.76
CA PRO A 130 8.94 -13.66 -25.07
C PRO A 130 8.43 -13.77 -26.51
N SER A 131 8.67 -14.93 -27.13
CA SER A 131 8.17 -15.21 -28.48
C SER A 131 6.73 -15.70 -28.47
N ALA A 132 5.82 -14.92 -29.06
CA ALA A 132 4.42 -15.32 -29.24
C ALA A 132 4.25 -16.61 -30.08
N GLU A 133 5.15 -16.88 -31.02
CA GLU A 133 5.12 -18.12 -31.83
C GLU A 133 5.55 -19.35 -31.00
N ILE A 134 6.51 -19.19 -30.08
CA ILE A 134 6.89 -20.25 -29.14
C ILE A 134 5.72 -20.53 -28.19
N LEU A 135 5.13 -19.47 -27.61
CA LEU A 135 3.95 -19.60 -26.76
C LEU A 135 2.81 -20.33 -27.48
N ARG A 136 2.49 -19.92 -28.72
CA ARG A 136 1.50 -20.58 -29.56
C ARG A 136 1.82 -22.05 -29.77
N THR A 137 3.06 -22.39 -30.08
CA THR A 137 3.50 -23.77 -30.31
C THR A 137 3.31 -24.63 -29.06
N LEU A 138 3.68 -24.12 -27.88
CA LEU A 138 3.52 -24.82 -26.60
C LEU A 138 2.05 -25.05 -26.26
N LEU A 139 1.20 -24.03 -26.43
CA LEU A 139 -0.24 -24.14 -26.16
C LEU A 139 -0.92 -25.17 -27.08
N HIS A 140 -0.58 -25.19 -28.38
CA HIS A 140 -1.09 -26.22 -29.30
C HIS A 140 -0.61 -27.63 -28.95
N ALA A 141 0.55 -27.74 -28.30
CA ALA A 141 1.10 -29.01 -27.80
C ALA A 141 0.51 -29.45 -26.45
N GLY A 142 -0.42 -28.69 -25.88
CA GLY A 142 -1.10 -29.02 -24.62
C GLY A 142 -0.41 -28.51 -23.36
N ALA A 143 0.39 -27.45 -23.46
CA ALA A 143 0.86 -26.73 -22.27
C ALA A 143 -0.34 -26.14 -21.50
N ASP A 144 -0.36 -26.33 -20.18
CA ASP A 144 -1.46 -25.90 -19.30
C ASP A 144 -1.34 -24.39 -19.01
N PRO A 145 -2.25 -23.55 -19.53
CA PRO A 145 -2.18 -22.11 -19.36
C PRO A 145 -2.50 -21.64 -17.93
N ASN A 146 -2.88 -22.55 -17.03
CA ASN A 146 -3.31 -22.25 -15.67
C ASN A 146 -2.32 -22.68 -14.59
N ARG A 147 -1.23 -23.36 -14.95
CA ARG A 147 -0.29 -23.90 -13.97
C ARG A 147 0.62 -22.79 -13.44
N PRO A 148 0.55 -22.46 -12.13
CA PRO A 148 1.33 -21.35 -11.60
C PRO A 148 2.79 -21.74 -11.31
N ASN A 149 3.66 -20.74 -11.23
CA ASN A 149 5.02 -20.87 -10.69
C ASN A 149 4.99 -20.98 -9.14
N GLY A 150 6.16 -21.08 -8.51
CA GLY A 150 6.34 -21.11 -7.06
C GLY A 150 5.93 -19.82 -6.34
N GLN A 151 5.78 -18.71 -7.06
CA GLN A 151 5.22 -17.45 -6.55
C GLN A 151 3.69 -17.40 -6.67
N ASN A 152 3.04 -18.50 -7.08
CA ASN A 152 1.61 -18.58 -7.35
C ASN A 152 1.17 -17.70 -8.54
N GLU A 153 2.07 -17.31 -9.43
CA GLU A 153 1.75 -16.52 -10.62
C GLU A 153 1.39 -17.44 -11.78
N THR A 154 0.25 -17.20 -12.40
CA THR A 154 -0.19 -17.92 -13.61
C THR A 154 0.47 -17.32 -14.87
N PRO A 155 0.57 -18.10 -15.97
CA PRO A 155 1.00 -17.57 -17.25
C PRO A 155 0.26 -16.29 -17.67
N LEU A 156 -1.05 -16.21 -17.43
CA LEU A 156 -1.85 -15.03 -17.79
C LEU A 156 -1.48 -13.79 -16.98
N MET A 157 -1.12 -13.94 -15.70
CA MET A 157 -0.63 -12.83 -14.86
C MET A 157 0.69 -12.28 -15.38
N LEU A 158 1.65 -13.16 -15.68
CA LEU A 158 2.95 -12.79 -16.22
C LEU A 158 2.83 -12.12 -17.60
N ALA A 159 2.02 -12.69 -18.49
CA ALA A 159 1.74 -12.13 -19.81
C ALA A 159 1.08 -10.75 -19.74
N ALA A 160 0.20 -10.50 -18.75
CA ALA A 160 -0.42 -9.20 -18.54
C ALA A 160 0.59 -8.10 -18.16
N GLY A 161 1.77 -8.49 -17.69
CA GLY A 161 2.89 -7.59 -17.43
C GLY A 161 3.55 -7.00 -18.69
N TYR A 162 3.34 -7.58 -19.87
CA TYR A 162 3.98 -7.13 -21.12
C TYR A 162 3.11 -6.12 -21.86
N LYS A 163 3.28 -4.83 -21.55
CA LYS A 163 2.51 -3.74 -22.19
C LYS A 163 2.54 -3.75 -23.72
N GLN A 164 3.71 -4.05 -24.31
CA GLN A 164 3.93 -4.01 -25.76
C GLN A 164 3.53 -5.30 -26.49
N GLN A 165 3.22 -6.37 -25.76
CA GLN A 165 2.87 -7.67 -26.34
C GLN A 165 1.56 -8.22 -25.76
N PRO A 166 0.45 -7.46 -25.87
CA PRO A 166 -0.81 -7.86 -25.25
C PRO A 166 -1.46 -9.07 -25.96
N GLU A 167 -0.92 -9.48 -27.11
CA GLU A 167 -1.23 -10.73 -27.83
C GLU A 167 -0.86 -11.99 -27.03
N LEU A 168 0.13 -11.94 -26.15
CA LEU A 168 0.49 -13.09 -25.30
C LEU A 168 -0.67 -13.47 -24.37
N ALA A 169 -1.27 -12.46 -23.74
CA ALA A 169 -2.44 -12.64 -22.88
C ALA A 169 -3.64 -13.12 -23.70
N GLU A 170 -3.82 -12.62 -24.93
CA GLU A 170 -4.88 -13.09 -25.84
C GLU A 170 -4.72 -14.58 -26.16
N LEU A 171 -3.51 -15.03 -26.51
CA LEU A 171 -3.24 -16.44 -26.80
C LEU A 171 -3.56 -17.35 -25.63
N LEU A 172 -3.21 -16.95 -24.42
CA LEU A 172 -3.51 -17.70 -23.20
C LEU A 172 -5.02 -17.79 -22.97
N LEU A 173 -5.74 -16.68 -23.13
CA LEU A 173 -7.20 -16.64 -22.99
C LEU A 173 -7.91 -17.52 -24.05
N GLU A 174 -7.41 -17.53 -25.28
CA GLU A 174 -7.91 -18.41 -26.35
C GLU A 174 -7.74 -19.90 -26.02
N HIS A 175 -6.72 -20.25 -25.24
CA HIS A 175 -6.42 -21.63 -24.82
C HIS A 175 -6.96 -21.98 -23.43
N GLY A 176 -7.83 -21.15 -22.85
CA GLY A 176 -8.55 -21.47 -21.62
C GLY A 176 -7.84 -21.06 -20.33
N ALA A 177 -7.00 -20.02 -20.37
CA ALA A 177 -6.51 -19.38 -19.16
C ALA A 177 -7.66 -18.84 -18.29
N GLN A 178 -7.57 -19.07 -16.99
CA GLN A 178 -8.53 -18.63 -15.99
C GLN A 178 -8.33 -17.13 -15.71
N VAL A 179 -9.24 -16.31 -16.23
CA VAL A 179 -9.19 -14.84 -16.12
C VAL A 179 -9.14 -14.33 -14.67
N ASN A 180 -9.79 -15.05 -13.74
CA ASN A 180 -9.92 -14.69 -12.33
C ASN A 180 -9.06 -15.56 -11.40
N ALA A 181 -8.01 -16.22 -11.93
CA ALA A 181 -7.03 -16.84 -11.05
C ALA A 181 -6.41 -15.78 -10.12
N VAL A 182 -6.15 -16.16 -8.88
CA VAL A 182 -5.56 -15.29 -7.85
C VAL A 182 -4.14 -15.78 -7.53
N GLY A 183 -3.20 -14.86 -7.64
CA GLY A 183 -1.79 -15.10 -7.41
C GLY A 183 -1.38 -14.74 -6.00
N ARG A 184 -0.11 -14.36 -5.84
CA ARG A 184 0.41 -13.82 -4.58
C ARG A 184 -0.32 -12.52 -4.23
N TRP A 185 -0.64 -12.35 -2.94
CA TRP A 185 -1.36 -11.18 -2.41
C TRP A 185 -2.70 -10.89 -3.10
N GLY A 186 -3.39 -11.92 -3.61
CA GLY A 186 -4.67 -11.76 -4.30
C GLY A 186 -4.58 -11.06 -5.66
N MET A 187 -3.37 -10.89 -6.22
CA MET A 187 -3.18 -10.25 -7.53
C MET A 187 -3.78 -11.09 -8.66
N THR A 188 -4.48 -10.43 -9.58
CA THR A 188 -5.08 -11.05 -10.77
C THR A 188 -4.43 -10.53 -12.05
N ALA A 189 -4.64 -11.20 -13.19
CA ALA A 189 -4.16 -10.71 -14.48
C ALA A 189 -4.67 -9.29 -14.81
N LEU A 190 -5.91 -8.95 -14.38
CA LEU A 190 -6.46 -7.60 -14.51
C LEU A 190 -5.60 -6.57 -13.76
N MET A 191 -5.16 -6.89 -12.54
CA MET A 191 -4.34 -6.01 -11.71
C MET A 191 -2.95 -5.80 -12.30
N HIS A 192 -2.31 -6.83 -12.84
CA HIS A 192 -1.03 -6.67 -13.56
C HIS A 192 -1.20 -5.77 -14.80
N ALA A 193 -2.26 -5.95 -15.59
CA ALA A 193 -2.54 -5.09 -16.74
C ALA A 193 -2.80 -3.63 -16.35
N ILE A 194 -3.43 -3.39 -15.19
CA ILE A 194 -3.64 -2.06 -14.61
C ILE A 194 -2.30 -1.43 -14.23
N GLN A 195 -1.43 -2.14 -13.52
CA GLN A 195 -0.10 -1.65 -13.12
C GLN A 195 0.76 -1.28 -14.33
N CYS A 196 0.68 -2.03 -15.42
CA CYS A 196 1.39 -1.71 -16.66
C CYS A 196 0.77 -0.53 -17.45
N GLY A 197 -0.39 -0.02 -17.02
CA GLY A 197 -1.12 1.02 -17.74
C GLY A 197 -1.61 0.57 -19.11
N ASN A 198 -1.94 -0.72 -19.29
CA ASN A 198 -2.36 -1.30 -20.57
C ASN A 198 -3.89 -1.28 -20.71
N ALA A 199 -4.46 -0.09 -20.97
CA ALA A 199 -5.92 0.07 -21.08
C ALA A 199 -6.60 -0.88 -22.10
N PRO A 200 -6.04 -1.14 -23.29
CA PRO A 200 -6.61 -2.13 -24.22
C PRO A 200 -6.70 -3.54 -23.63
N LEU A 201 -5.67 -3.99 -22.91
CA LEU A 201 -5.69 -5.31 -22.27
C LEU A 201 -6.67 -5.35 -21.09
N VAL A 202 -6.74 -4.29 -20.29
CA VAL A 202 -7.73 -4.14 -19.21
C VAL A 202 -9.15 -4.30 -19.77
N GLU A 203 -9.48 -3.59 -20.85
CA GLU A 203 -10.79 -3.67 -21.50
C GLU A 203 -11.10 -5.09 -21.98
N ARG A 204 -10.12 -5.78 -22.57
CA ARG A 204 -10.28 -7.17 -23.03
C ARG A 204 -10.48 -8.16 -21.87
N LEU A 205 -9.70 -8.04 -20.80
CA LEU A 205 -9.83 -8.91 -19.63
C LEU A 205 -11.22 -8.77 -18.99
N ILE A 206 -11.71 -7.54 -18.86
CA ILE A 206 -13.08 -7.25 -18.40
C ILE A 206 -14.11 -7.87 -19.34
N ALA A 207 -13.95 -7.74 -20.65
CA ALA A 207 -14.84 -8.37 -21.63
C ALA A 207 -14.83 -9.91 -21.56
N LYS A 208 -13.75 -10.51 -21.05
CA LYS A 208 -13.62 -11.95 -20.77
C LYS A 208 -14.10 -12.36 -19.38
N GLY A 209 -14.65 -11.43 -18.59
CA GLY A 209 -15.24 -11.69 -17.27
C GLY A 209 -14.26 -11.52 -16.11
N ALA A 210 -13.20 -10.73 -16.27
CA ALA A 210 -12.35 -10.35 -15.15
C ALA A 210 -13.15 -9.64 -14.05
N ASP A 211 -12.93 -10.03 -12.79
CA ASP A 211 -13.57 -9.41 -11.64
C ASP A 211 -12.96 -8.03 -11.36
N ILE A 212 -13.76 -7.00 -11.57
CA ILE A 212 -13.39 -5.60 -11.34
C ILE A 212 -13.50 -5.17 -9.86
N HIS A 213 -13.86 -6.09 -8.97
CA HIS A 213 -14.08 -5.84 -7.54
C HIS A 213 -13.18 -6.67 -6.62
N GLN A 214 -12.44 -7.65 -7.14
CA GLN A 214 -11.46 -8.41 -6.37
C GLN A 214 -10.44 -7.46 -5.73
N ALA A 215 -10.31 -7.47 -4.42
CA ALA A 215 -9.31 -6.68 -3.72
C ALA A 215 -8.00 -7.47 -3.58
N THR A 216 -6.87 -6.76 -3.51
CA THR A 216 -5.60 -7.37 -3.09
C THR A 216 -5.73 -7.89 -1.65
N GLU A 217 -4.95 -8.90 -1.31
CA GLU A 217 -4.88 -9.52 0.02
C GLU A 217 -3.65 -9.02 0.81
N ASP A 218 -3.00 -7.97 0.33
CA ASP A 218 -1.96 -7.25 1.08
C ASP A 218 -2.57 -6.33 2.15
N THR A 219 -1.71 -5.59 2.84
CA THR A 219 -2.14 -4.67 3.91
C THR A 219 -2.92 -3.45 3.41
N GLU A 220 -2.90 -3.17 2.10
CA GLU A 220 -3.63 -2.04 1.52
C GLU A 220 -5.05 -2.45 1.11
N GLY A 221 -5.25 -3.69 0.67
CA GLY A 221 -6.56 -4.20 0.26
C GLY A 221 -7.16 -3.41 -0.90
N ASN A 222 -6.35 -3.13 -1.92
CA ASN A 222 -6.72 -2.30 -3.05
C ASN A 222 -7.68 -3.04 -3.98
N THR A 223 -8.81 -2.41 -4.29
CA THR A 223 -9.63 -2.78 -5.45
C THR A 223 -8.88 -2.47 -6.75
N PRO A 224 -9.28 -2.99 -7.92
CA PRO A 224 -8.64 -2.67 -9.19
C PRO A 224 -8.68 -1.15 -9.49
N LEU A 225 -9.74 -0.47 -9.07
CA LEU A 225 -9.89 0.98 -9.25
C LEU A 225 -8.96 1.79 -8.33
N THR A 226 -8.76 1.38 -7.07
CA THR A 226 -7.81 2.06 -6.17
C THR A 226 -6.36 1.71 -6.53
N LEU A 227 -6.09 0.48 -6.97
CA LEU A 227 -4.78 0.06 -7.48
C LEU A 227 -4.33 0.93 -8.66
N ALA A 228 -5.24 1.26 -9.59
CA ALA A 228 -4.95 2.14 -10.73
C ALA A 228 -4.46 3.55 -10.34
N LEU A 229 -4.65 3.96 -9.08
CA LEU A 229 -4.25 5.26 -8.53
C LEU A 229 -3.14 5.15 -7.48
N ASN A 230 -2.85 3.93 -6.99
CA ASN A 230 -1.87 3.65 -5.95
C ASN A 230 -0.78 2.73 -6.51
N LEU A 231 -0.08 3.22 -7.54
CA LEU A 231 1.06 2.55 -8.15
C LEU A 231 2.33 2.91 -7.37
N ASP A 232 3.25 1.95 -7.25
CA ASP A 232 4.58 2.23 -6.74
C ASP A 232 5.48 2.84 -7.83
N GLU A 233 6.69 3.26 -7.46
CA GLU A 233 7.65 3.88 -8.37
C GLU A 233 8.08 2.97 -9.53
N LEU A 234 7.89 1.64 -9.42
CA LEU A 234 8.29 0.66 -10.45
C LEU A 234 7.25 0.56 -11.58
N HIS A 235 5.98 0.89 -11.30
CA HIS A 235 4.86 0.69 -12.23
C HIS A 235 4.42 1.96 -12.98
N GLY A 236 5.10 3.08 -12.74
CA GLY A 236 4.88 4.34 -13.47
C GLY A 236 3.64 5.12 -13.01
N GLU A 237 3.22 6.09 -13.81
CA GLU A 237 2.16 7.03 -13.44
C GLU A 237 0.74 6.46 -13.70
N PRO A 238 -0.24 6.76 -12.82
CA PRO A 238 -1.64 6.41 -13.01
C PRO A 238 -2.19 6.81 -14.39
N SER A 239 -2.87 5.87 -15.06
CA SER A 239 -3.43 6.08 -16.41
C SER A 239 -4.90 6.48 -16.37
N ALA A 240 -5.22 7.67 -16.91
CA ALA A 240 -6.61 8.12 -17.08
C ALA A 240 -7.43 7.20 -17.99
N ASP A 241 -6.80 6.54 -18.96
CA ASP A 241 -7.46 5.60 -19.86
C ASP A 241 -7.86 4.32 -19.11
N VAL A 242 -6.94 3.74 -18.31
CA VAL A 242 -7.23 2.58 -17.47
C VAL A 242 -8.34 2.90 -16.47
N LEU A 243 -8.24 4.04 -15.78
CA LEU A 243 -9.26 4.49 -14.84
C LEU A 243 -10.62 4.65 -15.54
N GLY A 244 -10.64 5.26 -16.73
CA GLY A 244 -11.84 5.43 -17.53
C GLY A 244 -12.47 4.09 -17.96
N VAL A 245 -11.67 3.09 -18.33
CA VAL A 245 -12.16 1.74 -18.66
C VAL A 245 -12.84 1.11 -17.45
N LEU A 246 -12.20 1.14 -16.28
CA LEU A 246 -12.74 0.56 -15.05
C LEU A 246 -14.06 1.21 -14.64
N LEU A 247 -14.13 2.54 -14.68
CA LEU A 247 -15.36 3.28 -14.35
C LEU A 247 -16.50 2.97 -15.33
N ARG A 248 -16.22 2.90 -16.63
CA ARG A 248 -17.23 2.49 -17.64
C ARG A 248 -17.69 1.04 -17.46
N ALA A 249 -16.81 0.17 -16.97
CA ALA A 249 -17.13 -1.22 -16.65
C ALA A 249 -17.97 -1.38 -15.37
N GLY A 250 -18.21 -0.29 -14.61
CA GLY A 250 -19.05 -0.30 -13.41
C GLY A 250 -18.27 -0.40 -12.10
N ALA A 251 -16.95 -0.16 -12.10
CA ALA A 251 -16.19 -0.07 -10.86
C ALA A 251 -16.74 1.09 -10.00
N ASN A 252 -17.11 0.79 -8.75
CA ASN A 252 -17.71 1.78 -7.87
C ASN A 252 -16.64 2.76 -7.34
N PRO A 253 -16.71 4.06 -7.69
CA PRO A 253 -15.70 5.05 -7.32
C PRO A 253 -15.69 5.40 -5.83
N ASN A 254 -16.60 4.83 -5.04
CA ASN A 254 -16.74 5.06 -3.61
C ASN A 254 -16.28 3.88 -2.75
N THR A 255 -15.81 2.79 -3.35
CA THR A 255 -15.35 1.60 -2.60
C THR A 255 -14.00 1.91 -1.95
N PRO A 256 -13.91 1.93 -0.62
CA PRO A 256 -12.61 2.14 0.04
C PRO A 256 -11.75 0.88 -0.02
N ASN A 257 -10.44 1.05 0.06
CA ASN A 257 -9.50 -0.04 0.33
C ASN A 257 -9.54 -0.45 1.83
N ALA A 258 -8.67 -1.38 2.25
CA ALA A 258 -8.65 -1.85 3.64
C ALA A 258 -8.28 -0.76 4.67
N ARG A 259 -7.63 0.34 4.24
CA ARG A 259 -7.35 1.52 5.09
C ARG A 259 -8.48 2.56 5.11
N GLY A 260 -9.59 2.27 4.46
CA GLY A 260 -10.70 3.22 4.32
C GLY A 260 -10.50 4.26 3.23
N TRP A 261 -9.41 4.21 2.45
CA TRP A 261 -9.12 5.19 1.40
C TRP A 261 -9.97 4.92 0.16
N THR A 262 -10.75 5.91 -0.25
CA THR A 262 -11.49 5.86 -1.53
C THR A 262 -10.58 6.24 -2.70
N PRO A 263 -10.95 5.87 -3.95
CA PRO A 263 -10.26 6.35 -5.15
C PRO A 263 -10.03 7.87 -5.15
N LEU A 264 -10.98 8.66 -4.64
CA LEU A 264 -10.84 10.12 -4.61
C LEU A 264 -9.77 10.61 -3.63
N HIS A 265 -9.49 9.88 -2.54
CA HIS A 265 -8.35 10.19 -1.65
C HIS A 265 -7.02 9.97 -2.38
N PHE A 266 -6.89 8.87 -3.13
CA PHE A 266 -5.69 8.60 -3.92
C PHE A 266 -5.51 9.64 -5.03
N ALA A 267 -6.57 9.97 -5.78
CA ALA A 267 -6.51 11.05 -6.77
C ALA A 267 -6.16 12.41 -6.15
N ALA A 268 -6.60 12.69 -4.92
CA ALA A 268 -6.22 13.90 -4.18
C ALA A 268 -4.72 13.93 -3.78
N CYS A 269 -4.11 12.76 -3.58
CA CYS A 269 -2.66 12.63 -3.41
C CYS A 269 -1.86 12.98 -4.66
N LEU A 270 -2.49 13.00 -5.84
CA LEU A 270 -1.88 13.27 -7.13
C LEU A 270 -2.18 14.72 -7.55
N GLU A 271 -1.25 15.39 -8.25
CA GLU A 271 -1.52 16.73 -8.83
C GLU A 271 -2.41 16.62 -10.10
N ASP A 272 -2.72 15.41 -10.54
CA ASP A 272 -3.48 15.17 -11.77
C ASP A 272 -4.99 15.42 -11.58
N VAL A 273 -5.40 16.63 -11.99
CA VAL A 273 -6.78 17.08 -12.04
C VAL A 273 -7.66 16.16 -12.90
N LYS A 274 -7.10 15.54 -13.95
CA LYS A 274 -7.88 14.72 -14.88
C LYS A 274 -8.45 13.47 -14.23
N LEU A 275 -7.66 12.80 -13.40
CA LEU A 275 -8.09 11.61 -12.64
C LEU A 275 -9.17 11.98 -11.63
N THR A 276 -8.99 13.12 -10.94
CA THR A 276 -9.99 13.68 -10.02
C THR A 276 -11.32 13.94 -10.75
N GLU A 277 -11.28 14.61 -11.91
CA GLU A 277 -12.48 14.91 -12.70
C GLU A 277 -13.18 13.64 -13.19
N LEU A 278 -12.44 12.61 -13.62
CA LEU A 278 -13.02 11.33 -14.04
C LEU A 278 -13.79 10.65 -12.90
N LEU A 279 -13.21 10.62 -11.70
CA LEU A 279 -13.87 10.04 -10.52
C LEU A 279 -15.13 10.82 -10.13
N LEU A 280 -15.05 12.16 -10.10
CA LEU A 280 -16.20 13.02 -9.78
C LEU A 280 -17.33 12.86 -10.79
N GLN A 281 -17.01 12.79 -12.08
CA GLN A 281 -17.98 12.53 -13.15
C GLN A 281 -18.63 11.15 -13.04
N ALA A 282 -17.91 10.17 -12.50
CA ALA A 282 -18.43 8.84 -12.21
C ALA A 282 -19.22 8.76 -10.89
N GLY A 283 -19.38 9.87 -10.15
CA GLY A 283 -20.15 9.92 -8.91
C GLY A 283 -19.35 9.59 -7.65
N ALA A 284 -18.04 9.85 -7.64
CA ALA A 284 -17.25 9.81 -6.41
C ALA A 284 -17.77 10.84 -5.39
N ASP A 285 -17.96 10.42 -4.15
CA ASP A 285 -18.42 11.22 -3.04
C ASP A 285 -17.25 11.94 -2.38
N ALA A 286 -17.21 13.26 -2.61
CA ALA A 286 -16.19 14.15 -2.08
C ALA A 286 -16.34 14.43 -0.57
N ARG A 287 -17.40 13.91 0.06
CA ARG A 287 -17.72 14.01 1.50
C ARG A 287 -17.55 12.69 2.26
N ARG A 288 -16.94 11.68 1.66
CA ARG A 288 -16.66 10.42 2.35
C ARG A 288 -15.29 10.48 3.02
N PRO A 289 -15.18 10.48 4.35
CA PRO A 289 -13.89 10.43 5.03
C PRO A 289 -13.32 9.01 5.01
N HIS A 290 -11.98 8.89 5.04
CA HIS A 290 -11.32 7.61 5.29
C HIS A 290 -11.32 7.25 6.79
N ALA A 291 -10.71 6.12 7.16
CA ALA A 291 -10.74 5.59 8.54
C ALA A 291 -10.26 6.55 9.64
N ASN A 292 -9.43 7.55 9.33
CA ASN A 292 -8.95 8.55 10.30
C ASN A 292 -9.74 9.87 10.23
N GLY A 293 -10.88 9.91 9.53
CA GLY A 293 -11.73 11.09 9.47
C GLY A 293 -11.32 12.17 8.45
N ASN A 294 -10.20 12.02 7.75
CA ASN A 294 -9.83 12.98 6.70
C ASN A 294 -10.66 12.73 5.43
N TYR A 295 -11.03 13.82 4.78
CA TYR A 295 -11.69 13.84 3.48
C TYR A 295 -10.64 13.93 2.36
N PRO A 296 -11.00 13.65 1.10
CA PRO A 296 -10.08 13.82 -0.03
C PRO A 296 -9.49 15.24 -0.12
N ILE A 297 -10.27 16.26 0.24
CA ILE A 297 -9.81 17.66 0.21
C ILE A 297 -8.69 17.92 1.21
N ASP A 298 -8.70 17.29 2.38
CA ASP A 298 -7.65 17.44 3.39
C ASP A 298 -6.31 16.94 2.84
N THR A 299 -6.33 15.82 2.10
CA THR A 299 -5.16 15.26 1.42
C THR A 299 -4.62 16.21 0.35
N ALA A 300 -5.48 16.73 -0.54
CA ALA A 300 -5.08 17.67 -1.59
C ALA A 300 -4.53 18.97 -1.01
N SER A 301 -5.13 19.47 0.08
CA SER A 301 -4.69 20.67 0.78
C SER A 301 -3.31 20.48 1.43
N HIS A 302 -3.07 19.36 2.12
CA HIS A 302 -1.78 19.07 2.74
C HIS A 302 -0.63 19.02 1.70
N ARG A 303 -0.92 18.56 0.48
CA ARG A 303 0.05 18.52 -0.62
C ARG A 303 0.14 19.81 -1.44
N GLY A 304 -0.74 20.78 -1.21
CA GLY A 304 -0.77 22.04 -1.95
C GLY A 304 -1.34 21.94 -3.37
N HIS A 305 -2.13 20.90 -3.67
CA HIS A 305 -2.71 20.66 -5.00
C HIS A 305 -3.92 21.56 -5.26
N ALA A 306 -3.69 22.87 -5.41
CA ALA A 306 -4.72 23.91 -5.43
C ALA A 306 -5.86 23.64 -6.45
N LYS A 307 -5.52 23.19 -7.66
CA LYS A 307 -6.54 22.88 -8.69
C LYS A 307 -7.42 21.69 -8.30
N VAL A 308 -6.87 20.69 -7.63
CA VAL A 308 -7.64 19.55 -7.12
C VAL A 308 -8.55 20.00 -5.98
N VAL A 309 -8.06 20.84 -5.07
CA VAL A 309 -8.87 21.46 -4.01
C VAL A 309 -10.05 22.23 -4.61
N GLU A 310 -9.83 23.05 -5.65
CA GLU A 310 -10.90 23.77 -6.34
C GLU A 310 -11.98 22.82 -6.90
N ARG A 311 -11.57 21.68 -7.50
CA ARG A 311 -12.52 20.67 -8.02
C ARG A 311 -13.29 19.98 -6.91
N LEU A 312 -12.64 19.64 -5.81
CA LEU A 312 -13.27 19.00 -4.66
C LEU A 312 -14.29 19.94 -3.98
N LEU A 313 -13.95 21.23 -3.82
CA LEU A 313 -14.89 22.24 -3.33
C LEU A 313 -16.10 22.40 -4.27
N ALA A 314 -15.88 22.42 -5.58
CA ALA A 314 -16.96 22.48 -6.56
C ALA A 314 -17.87 21.23 -6.52
N ALA A 315 -17.31 20.08 -6.14
CA ALA A 315 -18.03 18.84 -5.92
C ALA A 315 -18.70 18.73 -4.53
N GLY A 316 -18.62 19.77 -3.70
CA GLY A 316 -19.27 19.82 -2.40
C GLY A 316 -18.50 19.13 -1.28
N SER A 317 -17.18 18.94 -1.42
CA SER A 317 -16.33 18.62 -0.25
C SER A 317 -16.54 19.65 0.86
N PRO A 318 -16.60 19.22 2.12
CA PRO A 318 -16.69 20.15 3.23
C PRO A 318 -15.46 21.04 3.25
N THR A 319 -15.63 22.32 3.60
CA THR A 319 -14.48 23.14 3.99
C THR A 319 -13.82 22.54 5.23
N LEU A 320 -12.56 22.88 5.50
CA LEU A 320 -11.84 22.43 6.69
C LEU A 320 -12.67 22.64 7.99
N GLU A 321 -13.39 23.75 8.09
CA GLU A 321 -14.23 24.08 9.23
C GLU A 321 -15.51 23.24 9.32
N GLN A 322 -16.16 22.97 8.18
CA GLN A 322 -17.33 22.10 8.12
C GLN A 322 -16.95 20.64 8.43
N ALA A 323 -15.83 20.19 7.87
CA ALA A 323 -15.25 18.88 8.08
C ALA A 323 -14.92 18.66 9.57
N ALA A 324 -14.23 19.62 10.19
CA ALA A 324 -13.91 19.60 11.61
C ALA A 324 -15.17 19.59 12.49
N ALA A 325 -16.20 20.38 12.14
CA ALA A 325 -17.46 20.40 12.87
C ALA A 325 -18.23 19.06 12.79
N GLU A 326 -18.24 18.41 11.61
CA GLU A 326 -18.87 17.10 11.37
C GLU A 326 -18.09 15.95 12.05
N ARG A 327 -16.74 15.95 11.98
CA ARG A 327 -15.89 15.00 12.71
C ARG A 327 -16.18 15.06 14.21
N MET A 328 -16.22 16.28 14.73
CA MET A 328 -16.46 16.50 16.14
C MET A 328 -17.88 16.10 16.57
N GLU A 329 -18.88 16.31 15.73
CA GLU A 329 -20.22 15.75 15.93
C GLU A 329 -20.21 14.23 16.10
N GLY A 330 -19.51 13.53 15.21
CA GLY A 330 -19.45 12.07 15.20
C GLY A 330 -18.82 11.50 16.46
N ILE A 331 -17.69 12.06 16.90
CA ILE A 331 -17.00 11.65 18.13
C ILE A 331 -17.91 11.81 19.34
N TRP A 332 -18.63 12.94 19.44
CA TRP A 332 -19.53 13.16 20.55
C TRP A 332 -20.79 12.32 20.53
N LYS A 333 -21.33 12.03 19.35
CA LYS A 333 -22.44 11.07 19.24
C LYS A 333 -22.01 9.69 19.74
N ARG A 334 -20.78 9.25 19.43
CA ARG A 334 -20.21 8.00 19.95
C ARG A 334 -20.08 8.03 21.47
N ILE A 335 -19.47 9.08 22.03
CA ILE A 335 -19.33 9.29 23.48
C ILE A 335 -20.70 9.29 24.16
N GLY A 336 -21.64 10.12 23.68
CA GLY A 336 -22.99 10.23 24.21
C GLY A 336 -23.77 8.93 24.14
N THR A 337 -23.63 8.15 23.05
CA THR A 337 -24.25 6.82 22.93
C THR A 337 -23.69 5.86 23.98
N TRP A 338 -22.37 5.83 24.17
CA TRP A 338 -21.73 4.99 25.18
C TRP A 338 -22.17 5.40 26.60
N TYR A 339 -22.21 6.69 26.92
CA TYR A 339 -22.68 7.17 28.22
C TYR A 339 -24.17 6.90 28.44
N ALA A 340 -25.03 7.08 27.42
CA ALA A 340 -26.45 6.75 27.55
C ALA A 340 -26.69 5.26 27.82
N GLN A 341 -25.82 4.39 27.29
CA GLN A 341 -25.89 2.94 27.50
C GLN A 341 -25.35 2.51 28.88
N ASN A 342 -24.27 3.13 29.36
CA ASN A 342 -23.55 2.67 30.57
C ASN A 342 -23.84 3.54 31.82
N HIS A 343 -24.27 4.79 31.64
CA HIS A 343 -24.50 5.79 32.69
C HIS A 343 -25.68 6.74 32.34
N PRO A 344 -26.93 6.23 32.30
CA PRO A 344 -28.10 6.93 31.76
C PRO A 344 -28.46 8.26 32.46
N THR A 345 -28.03 8.48 33.70
CA THR A 345 -28.22 9.74 34.44
C THR A 345 -27.31 10.87 33.96
N TYR A 346 -26.26 10.58 33.19
CA TYR A 346 -25.27 11.57 32.73
C TYR A 346 -25.55 12.12 31.32
N ALA A 347 -26.35 11.41 30.52
CA ALA A 347 -26.70 11.84 29.17
C ALA A 347 -27.37 13.23 29.14
N GLU A 348 -28.11 13.61 30.19
CA GLU A 348 -28.73 14.94 30.35
C GLU A 348 -27.73 16.09 30.60
N ASN A 349 -26.49 15.79 31.06
CA ASN A 349 -25.48 16.82 31.34
C ASN A 349 -24.60 17.17 30.13
N LEU A 350 -24.49 16.27 29.14
CA LEU A 350 -23.78 16.54 27.88
C LEU A 350 -24.42 17.69 27.08
N GLU A 351 -25.72 17.90 27.18
CA GLU A 351 -26.42 19.00 26.49
C GLU A 351 -26.28 20.37 27.20
N ARG A 352 -25.76 20.40 28.43
CA ARG A 352 -25.71 21.62 29.27
C ARG A 352 -24.43 22.44 29.10
N THR A 353 -23.44 21.92 28.38
CA THR A 353 -22.17 22.59 28.09
C THR A 353 -22.38 23.57 26.93
N ARG A 354 -22.21 24.88 27.18
CA ARG A 354 -22.49 25.90 26.16
C ARG A 354 -21.32 26.01 25.17
N PRO A 355 -21.54 25.80 23.87
CA PRO A 355 -20.52 25.98 22.86
C PRO A 355 -19.89 27.39 22.89
N ALA A 356 -18.60 27.50 22.59
CA ALA A 356 -17.98 28.81 22.38
C ALA A 356 -18.63 29.49 21.17
N THR A 357 -18.85 30.80 21.22
CA THR A 357 -19.33 31.53 20.04
C THR A 357 -18.17 31.80 19.08
N PRO A 358 -18.41 31.95 17.77
CA PRO A 358 -17.38 32.36 16.81
C PRO A 358 -16.59 33.59 17.23
N ALA A 359 -17.26 34.58 17.84
CA ALA A 359 -16.62 35.77 18.37
C ALA A 359 -15.63 35.48 19.52
N LYS A 360 -15.91 34.48 20.36
CA LYS A 360 -15.00 34.08 21.46
C LYS A 360 -13.76 33.35 20.95
N VAL A 361 -13.92 32.52 19.93
CA VAL A 361 -12.81 31.84 19.26
C VAL A 361 -11.93 32.85 18.52
N ALA A 362 -12.54 33.76 17.75
CA ALA A 362 -11.81 34.80 17.05
C ALA A 362 -11.02 35.72 18.01
N ALA A 363 -11.61 36.10 19.14
CA ALA A 363 -10.92 36.88 20.17
C ALA A 363 -9.76 36.11 20.83
N LEU A 364 -9.85 34.78 20.90
CA LEU A 364 -8.78 33.94 21.40
C LEU A 364 -7.64 33.82 20.36
N GLU A 365 -7.96 33.56 19.10
CA GLU A 365 -6.99 33.49 17.99
C GLU A 365 -6.26 34.83 17.78
N GLU A 366 -6.99 35.94 17.80
CA GLU A 366 -6.43 37.29 17.69
C GLU A 366 -5.43 37.57 18.81
N ALA A 367 -5.77 37.20 20.04
CA ALA A 367 -4.93 37.49 21.20
C ALA A 367 -3.77 36.51 21.39
N LEU A 368 -3.87 35.29 20.85
CA LEU A 368 -2.74 34.35 20.76
C LEU A 368 -1.83 34.66 19.57
N GLU A 369 -2.21 35.61 18.71
CA GLU A 369 -1.54 35.94 17.45
C GLU A 369 -1.33 34.70 16.56
N THR A 370 -2.22 33.71 16.70
CA THR A 370 -2.10 32.43 16.01
C THR A 370 -3.47 31.80 15.81
N GLU A 371 -3.71 31.24 14.63
CA GLU A 371 -4.91 30.47 14.38
C GLU A 371 -4.90 29.17 15.20
N LEU A 372 -6.04 28.80 15.75
CA LEU A 372 -6.17 27.52 16.43
C LEU A 372 -6.23 26.39 15.38
N PRO A 373 -5.69 25.20 15.69
CA PRO A 373 -5.90 24.02 14.86
C PRO A 373 -7.39 23.83 14.59
N ALA A 374 -7.76 23.54 13.35
CA ALA A 374 -9.16 23.56 12.92
C ALA A 374 -10.06 22.60 13.73
N ASP A 375 -9.55 21.42 14.10
CA ASP A 375 -10.27 20.47 14.95
C ASP A 375 -10.49 21.02 16.36
N PHE A 376 -9.51 21.76 16.90
CA PHE A 376 -9.62 22.41 18.20
C PHE A 376 -10.59 23.60 18.17
N ARG A 377 -10.57 24.38 17.08
CA ARG A 377 -11.56 25.44 16.84
C ARG A 377 -12.98 24.87 16.78
N ALA A 378 -13.19 23.80 16.00
CA ALA A 378 -14.49 23.13 15.90
C ALA A 378 -14.95 22.55 17.24
N PHE A 379 -14.02 21.95 18.00
CA PHE A 379 -14.25 21.50 19.37
C PHE A 379 -14.78 22.63 20.27
N LEU A 380 -14.10 23.77 20.32
CA LEU A 380 -14.53 24.92 21.13
C LEU A 380 -15.91 25.43 20.67
N LEU A 381 -16.12 25.61 19.37
CA LEU A 381 -17.35 26.13 18.79
C LEU A 381 -18.58 25.25 19.02
N ARG A 382 -18.37 23.96 19.26
CA ARG A 382 -19.46 22.99 19.38
C ARG A 382 -19.73 22.55 20.82
N PHE A 383 -18.75 22.64 21.72
CA PHE A 383 -18.91 22.11 23.08
C PHE A 383 -18.59 23.12 24.18
N GLY A 384 -17.75 24.11 23.91
CA GLY A 384 -17.28 25.04 24.94
C GLY A 384 -16.54 24.33 26.08
N GLY A 385 -16.24 25.06 27.16
CA GLY A 385 -15.34 24.60 28.23
C GLY A 385 -16.01 24.22 29.56
N GLY A 386 -16.71 23.08 29.62
CA GLY A 386 -16.98 22.33 30.88
C GLY A 386 -18.42 21.80 31.05
N ALA A 387 -18.77 20.75 31.82
CA ALA A 387 -18.09 19.56 32.46
C ALA A 387 -19.22 18.54 32.88
N PRO A 388 -18.98 17.23 33.22
CA PRO A 388 -18.57 16.86 34.60
C PRO A 388 -17.66 15.60 34.75
N SER A 389 -16.85 15.56 35.82
CA SER A 389 -16.38 14.31 36.45
C SER A 389 -17.43 13.80 37.45
N ASP A 390 -17.34 12.62 38.04
CA ASP A 390 -16.21 11.97 38.69
C ASP A 390 -15.85 10.59 38.11
N ARG A 391 -14.55 10.49 37.77
CA ARG A 391 -13.76 9.32 37.36
C ARG A 391 -13.56 9.09 35.83
N GLY A 392 -14.22 9.84 34.94
CA GLY A 392 -13.92 9.91 33.50
C GLY A 392 -13.03 11.10 33.09
N LEU A 393 -12.71 11.24 31.79
CA LEU A 393 -12.02 12.42 31.23
C LEU A 393 -13.00 13.59 31.21
N SER A 394 -12.75 14.58 32.04
CA SER A 394 -13.50 15.83 32.09
C SER A 394 -12.90 16.83 31.11
N ILE A 395 -13.74 17.55 30.38
CA ILE A 395 -13.31 18.73 29.62
C ILE A 395 -13.25 19.89 30.63
N ALA A 396 -12.16 19.89 31.41
CA ALA A 396 -11.79 20.80 32.49
C ALA A 396 -12.84 21.05 33.61
N GLU A 397 -12.49 20.61 34.82
CA GLU A 397 -13.13 20.95 36.10
C GLU A 397 -12.43 22.06 36.88
N TYR A 398 -11.23 22.46 36.46
CA TYR A 398 -10.60 23.66 36.98
C TYR A 398 -11.33 24.88 36.42
N ASP A 399 -12.23 25.45 37.24
CA ASP A 399 -12.93 26.73 37.08
C ASP A 399 -12.78 27.32 35.68
N VAL A 400 -13.79 27.07 34.84
CA VAL A 400 -14.15 27.79 33.61
C VAL A 400 -13.26 29.02 33.39
N LEU A 401 -12.04 28.84 32.85
CA LEU A 401 -11.19 29.98 32.59
C LEU A 401 -11.86 30.74 31.46
N SER A 402 -12.51 31.85 31.78
CA SER A 402 -13.05 32.74 30.76
C SER A 402 -11.91 33.10 29.80
N VAL A 403 -12.25 33.44 28.56
CA VAL A 403 -11.25 33.97 27.61
C VAL A 403 -10.42 35.05 28.31
N GLU A 404 -11.04 35.90 29.13
CA GLU A 404 -10.37 36.92 29.95
C GLU A 404 -9.36 36.37 30.97
N GLN A 405 -9.60 35.22 31.59
CA GLN A 405 -8.67 34.56 32.53
C GLN A 405 -7.54 33.82 31.81
N ILE A 406 -7.83 33.17 30.67
CA ILE A 406 -6.80 32.61 29.77
C ILE A 406 -5.87 33.75 29.33
N LEU A 407 -6.44 34.88 28.92
CA LEU A 407 -5.72 36.08 28.51
C LEU A 407 -4.94 36.75 29.65
N SER A 408 -5.50 36.79 30.86
CA SER A 408 -4.81 37.37 32.03
C SER A 408 -3.55 36.58 32.39
N ARG A 409 -3.64 35.24 32.38
CA ARG A 409 -2.49 34.36 32.61
C ARG A 409 -1.48 34.44 31.46
N TRP A 410 -1.95 34.48 30.22
CA TRP A 410 -1.11 34.68 29.03
C TRP A 410 -0.33 36.00 29.05
N LYS A 411 -0.99 37.11 29.38
CA LYS A 411 -0.35 38.43 29.52
C LYS A 411 0.67 38.46 30.65
N GLY A 412 0.38 37.78 31.78
CA GLY A 412 1.33 37.60 32.87
C GLY A 412 2.61 36.87 32.41
N LEU A 413 2.46 35.82 31.61
CA LEU A 413 3.57 35.05 31.04
C LEU A 413 4.38 35.82 29.99
N GLY A 414 3.71 36.57 29.11
CA GLY A 414 4.39 37.43 28.12
C GLY A 414 5.31 38.46 28.79
N LYS A 415 4.82 39.09 29.86
CA LYS A 415 5.59 40.05 30.65
C LYS A 415 6.80 39.42 31.35
N LEU A 416 6.61 38.23 31.93
CA LEU A 416 7.66 37.43 32.57
C LEU A 416 8.75 36.94 31.59
N ARG A 417 8.38 36.69 30.33
CA ARG A 417 9.31 36.35 29.24
C ARG A 417 10.11 37.57 28.79
N GLU A 418 9.45 38.72 28.62
CA GLU A 418 10.09 39.99 28.24
C GLU A 418 11.05 40.51 29.32
N GLU A 419 10.77 40.22 30.59
CA GLU A 419 11.62 40.54 31.74
C GLU A 419 12.84 39.61 31.88
N GLY A 420 13.03 38.63 30.98
CA GLY A 420 14.24 37.78 30.92
C GLY A 420 14.42 36.85 32.12
N THR A 421 13.39 36.68 32.95
CA THR A 421 13.49 36.02 34.27
C THR A 421 13.77 34.51 34.18
N PHE A 422 13.62 33.90 33.00
CA PHE A 422 13.62 32.44 32.82
C PHE A 422 14.73 31.89 31.91
N ALA A 423 15.74 32.71 31.57
CA ALA A 423 16.81 32.23 30.69
C ALA A 423 17.77 31.23 31.37
N ASP A 424 18.10 31.38 32.67
CA ASP A 424 19.19 30.62 33.31
C ASP A 424 19.09 30.50 34.86
N VAL A 425 17.92 30.17 35.45
CA VAL A 425 17.79 30.01 36.93
C VAL A 425 17.27 28.63 37.31
N SER A 426 17.94 27.94 38.23
CA SER A 426 17.53 26.61 38.70
C SER A 426 16.34 26.75 39.68
N PRO A 427 15.32 25.84 39.67
CA PRO A 427 14.08 26.01 40.45
C PRO A 427 14.26 26.22 41.97
N HIS A 428 15.43 25.88 42.50
CA HIS A 428 15.78 25.95 43.93
C HIS A 428 16.33 27.33 44.33
N GLU A 429 16.68 28.17 43.36
CA GLU A 429 17.28 29.50 43.53
C GLU A 429 16.22 30.62 43.54
N LEU A 430 14.95 30.26 43.35
CA LEU A 430 13.80 31.16 43.34
C LEU A 430 13.26 31.41 44.77
N SER A 431 12.75 32.63 45.02
CA SER A 431 12.04 32.95 46.26
C SER A 431 10.73 32.17 46.39
N GLU A 432 10.14 32.07 47.59
CA GLU A 432 8.87 31.35 47.80
C GLU A 432 7.71 31.92 46.95
N ASP A 433 7.66 33.23 46.72
CA ASP A 433 6.67 33.85 45.84
C ASP A 433 6.94 33.51 44.36
N GLN A 434 8.21 33.44 43.95
CA GLN A 434 8.61 33.02 42.60
C GLN A 434 8.39 31.52 42.38
N LYS A 435 8.54 30.70 43.42
CA LYS A 435 8.15 29.28 43.42
C LYS A 435 6.63 29.17 43.32
N GLN A 436 5.84 29.97 44.03
CA GLN A 436 4.38 29.91 43.87
C GLN A 436 3.94 30.14 42.40
N VAL A 437 4.63 31.03 41.67
CA VAL A 437 4.44 31.21 40.22
C VAL A 437 5.05 30.07 39.39
N ALA A 438 6.26 29.61 39.74
CA ALA A 438 6.99 28.53 39.08
C ALA A 438 6.56 27.11 39.52
N TRP A 439 5.45 26.92 40.22
CA TRP A 439 4.88 25.59 40.48
C TRP A 439 3.51 25.44 39.80
N THR A 440 3.15 26.42 38.97
CA THR A 440 1.91 26.52 38.21
C THR A 440 2.17 26.51 36.69
N TRP A 441 3.19 25.79 36.18
CA TRP A 441 3.75 25.98 34.82
C TRP A 441 2.76 25.74 33.68
N TRP A 442 2.64 26.74 32.79
CA TRP A 442 2.01 26.64 31.46
C TRP A 442 3.09 26.94 30.42
N HIS A 443 3.34 26.01 29.50
CA HIS A 443 4.10 26.31 28.29
C HIS A 443 3.28 27.29 27.44
N PRO A 444 3.86 28.37 26.90
CA PRO A 444 3.11 29.34 26.10
C PRO A 444 2.51 28.72 24.83
N GLY A 445 2.92 27.54 24.39
CA GLY A 445 2.21 26.85 23.31
C GLY A 445 0.91 26.15 23.75
N TRP A 446 0.71 25.86 25.03
CA TRP A 446 -0.20 24.78 25.43
C TRP A 446 -1.55 25.29 25.91
N ILE A 447 -2.61 24.85 25.24
CA ILE A 447 -3.99 25.15 25.62
C ILE A 447 -4.64 23.91 26.23
N PRO A 448 -4.94 23.89 27.54
CA PRO A 448 -5.65 22.77 28.16
C PRO A 448 -7.08 22.70 27.65
N PHE A 449 -7.53 21.47 27.42
CA PHE A 449 -8.89 21.20 26.95
C PHE A 449 -9.53 20.00 27.64
N ALA A 450 -8.76 19.16 28.32
CA ALA A 450 -9.30 18.06 29.10
C ALA A 450 -8.45 17.75 30.34
N GLN A 451 -8.99 16.93 31.23
CA GLN A 451 -8.39 16.47 32.47
C GLN A 451 -8.88 15.05 32.76
N ASP A 452 -8.01 14.15 33.22
CA ASP A 452 -8.46 12.84 33.71
C ASP A 452 -8.72 12.82 35.22
N GLY A 453 -9.38 11.75 35.70
CA GLY A 453 -9.67 11.55 37.11
C GLY A 453 -8.45 11.37 38.03
N GLY A 454 -7.24 11.27 37.46
CA GLY A 454 -5.97 11.30 38.19
C GLY A 454 -5.40 12.71 38.35
N GLY A 455 -6.05 13.73 37.78
CA GLY A 455 -5.62 15.11 37.81
C GLY A 455 -4.77 15.52 36.61
N ASN A 456 -4.43 14.64 35.67
CA ASN A 456 -3.59 15.03 34.53
C ASN A 456 -4.36 15.92 33.56
N LEU A 457 -3.76 17.04 33.15
CA LEU A 457 -4.30 17.93 32.13
C LEU A 457 -3.85 17.47 30.74
N TYR A 458 -4.75 17.56 29.77
CA TYR A 458 -4.45 17.34 28.36
C TYR A 458 -4.54 18.67 27.63
N CYS A 459 -3.47 18.99 26.91
CA CYS A 459 -3.29 20.27 26.25
C CYS A 459 -3.02 20.07 24.76
N VAL A 460 -3.52 20.97 23.92
CA VAL A 460 -3.11 21.10 22.53
C VAL A 460 -1.87 21.98 22.48
N ASP A 461 -0.80 21.51 21.83
CA ASP A 461 0.43 22.27 21.66
C ASP A 461 0.41 23.12 20.38
N LEU A 462 0.34 24.43 20.55
CA LEU A 462 0.33 25.42 19.47
C LEU A 462 1.73 25.94 19.11
N ALA A 463 2.74 25.66 19.92
CA ALA A 463 4.11 26.13 19.69
C ALA A 463 5.12 25.02 20.01
N PRO A 464 5.06 23.89 19.30
CA PRO A 464 5.89 22.73 19.63
C PRO A 464 7.38 23.06 19.52
N GLY A 465 8.18 22.37 20.35
CA GLY A 465 9.63 22.36 20.21
C GLY A 465 10.09 21.69 18.91
N PRO A 466 11.40 21.65 18.62
CA PRO A 466 11.96 21.21 17.33
C PRO A 466 11.59 19.78 16.88
N GLN A 467 11.06 18.94 17.77
CA GLN A 467 10.67 17.56 17.51
C GLN A 467 9.16 17.32 17.66
N GLY A 468 8.36 18.36 17.93
CA GLY A 468 6.92 18.24 18.14
C GLY A 468 6.11 18.72 16.94
N GLU A 469 4.90 18.18 16.79
CA GLU A 469 3.95 18.62 15.77
C GLU A 469 2.95 19.62 16.37
N ARG A 470 2.61 20.66 15.61
CA ARG A 470 1.63 21.65 16.06
C ARG A 470 0.25 21.01 16.04
N GLY A 471 -0.48 21.10 17.14
CA GLY A 471 -1.77 20.43 17.31
C GLY A 471 -1.70 19.08 18.02
N GLN A 472 -0.50 18.59 18.37
CA GLN A 472 -0.35 17.38 19.16
C GLN A 472 -0.96 17.54 20.56
N VAL A 473 -1.46 16.45 21.12
CA VAL A 473 -2.00 16.40 22.48
C VAL A 473 -0.90 15.99 23.44
N ILE A 474 -0.62 16.85 24.41
CA ILE A 474 0.35 16.63 25.47
C ILE A 474 -0.40 16.36 26.77
N GLY A 475 -0.06 15.26 27.44
CA GLY A 475 -0.50 15.02 28.81
C GLY A 475 0.43 15.74 29.79
N TRP A 476 -0.13 16.31 30.83
CA TRP A 476 0.58 17.06 31.85
C TRP A 476 0.16 16.57 33.23
N GLU A 477 1.12 16.11 34.02
CA GLU A 477 0.87 15.68 35.38
C GLU A 477 0.94 16.88 36.31
N MET A 478 -0.12 17.11 37.09
CA MET A 478 -0.26 18.26 37.99
C MET A 478 0.88 18.47 38.98
N HIS A 479 1.63 17.40 39.27
CA HIS A 479 2.77 17.41 40.19
C HIS A 479 4.09 16.99 39.54
N GLY A 480 4.11 16.68 38.24
CA GLY A 480 5.24 16.04 37.54
C GLY A 480 5.68 16.74 36.25
N GLY A 481 4.94 17.74 35.78
CA GLY A 481 5.28 18.46 34.55
C GLY A 481 4.79 17.75 33.28
N PRO A 482 5.26 18.18 32.10
CA PRO A 482 4.82 17.60 30.84
C PRO A 482 5.29 16.18 30.62
N LEU A 483 4.36 15.35 30.18
CA LEU A 483 4.64 14.02 29.68
C LEU A 483 4.95 14.08 28.18
N ARG A 484 5.46 12.97 27.64
CA ARG A 484 5.64 12.81 26.19
C ARG A 484 4.31 13.02 25.45
N PRO A 485 4.35 13.42 24.17
CA PRO A 485 3.15 13.50 23.33
C PRO A 485 2.28 12.25 23.51
N ARG A 486 1.01 12.46 23.83
CA ARG A 486 0.04 11.39 24.09
C ARG A 486 -0.68 10.98 22.82
N ALA A 487 -0.87 11.92 21.91
CA ALA A 487 -1.44 11.68 20.60
C ALA A 487 -0.95 12.75 19.61
N THR A 488 -0.91 12.40 18.33
CA THR A 488 -0.57 13.32 17.24
C THR A 488 -1.72 14.29 16.93
N SER A 489 -2.95 14.00 17.38
CA SER A 489 -4.13 14.86 17.22
C SER A 489 -5.16 14.66 18.35
N LEU A 490 -6.15 15.55 18.42
CA LEU A 490 -7.32 15.42 19.30
C LEU A 490 -8.09 14.11 19.04
N ASP A 491 -8.21 13.69 17.80
CA ASP A 491 -8.96 12.48 17.41
C ASP A 491 -8.25 11.22 17.89
N ALA A 492 -6.94 11.08 17.62
CA ALA A 492 -6.15 9.95 18.09
C ALA A 492 -6.18 9.83 19.62
N PHE A 493 -6.24 10.97 20.31
CA PHE A 493 -6.43 11.02 21.75
C PHE A 493 -7.81 10.48 22.17
N PHE A 494 -8.90 10.96 21.57
CA PHE A 494 -10.26 10.54 21.92
C PHE A 494 -10.60 9.11 21.50
N ASP A 495 -10.07 8.60 20.39
CA ASP A 495 -10.23 7.19 20.00
C ASP A 495 -9.51 6.26 20.99
N THR A 496 -8.26 6.58 21.34
CA THR A 496 -7.53 5.86 22.38
C THR A 496 -8.24 5.92 23.74
N TYR A 497 -8.86 7.07 24.04
CA TYR A 497 -9.63 7.26 25.26
C TYR A 497 -10.91 6.41 25.27
N LEU A 498 -11.65 6.38 24.16
CA LEU A 498 -12.84 5.55 23.97
C LEU A 498 -12.52 4.06 24.05
N GLU A 499 -11.44 3.59 23.42
CA GLU A 499 -10.98 2.20 23.55
C GLU A 499 -10.74 1.83 25.02
N LYS A 500 -10.04 2.69 25.77
CA LYS A 500 -9.77 2.48 27.21
C LYS A 500 -11.04 2.48 28.07
N LEU A 501 -12.02 3.31 27.74
CA LEU A 501 -13.34 3.31 28.38
C LEU A 501 -14.08 1.99 28.11
N THR A 502 -14.01 1.49 26.88
CA THR A 502 -14.73 0.28 26.44
C THR A 502 -14.09 -0.99 27.01
N ASP A 503 -12.76 -1.02 27.14
CA ASP A 503 -11.98 -2.15 27.68
C ASP A 503 -11.98 -2.24 29.22
N GLY A 504 -12.65 -1.32 29.93
CA GLY A 504 -12.74 -1.30 31.39
C GLY A 504 -11.42 -0.99 32.12
N ARG A 505 -10.38 -0.51 31.40
CA ARG A 505 -9.07 -0.18 31.98
C ARG A 505 -9.04 1.17 32.69
N ILE A 506 -10.07 1.99 32.51
CA ILE A 506 -10.39 3.12 33.39
C ILE A 506 -11.43 2.59 34.39
N GLN A 507 -10.97 2.01 35.49
CA GLN A 507 -11.87 1.70 36.61
C GLN A 507 -12.23 3.02 37.30
N LEU A 508 -13.45 3.49 37.08
CA LEU A 508 -14.11 4.33 38.06
C LEU A 508 -14.17 3.46 39.33
N ARG A 509 -13.53 3.89 40.44
CA ARG A 509 -13.65 3.19 41.73
C ARG A 509 -15.13 2.86 42.00
N ASP A 510 -15.40 1.77 42.71
CA ASP A 510 -16.77 1.34 43.05
C ASP A 510 -17.35 2.09 44.27
N ASP A 511 -16.60 3.02 44.86
CA ASP A 511 -16.96 3.65 46.13
C ASP A 511 -17.30 5.14 45.92
N GLU A 512 -18.46 5.43 45.35
CA GLU A 512 -19.33 6.64 45.52
C GLU A 512 -20.30 6.78 44.35
#